data_AF-A0A845U5B7-F1
#
_entry.id   AF-A0A845U5B7-F1
#
_cell.length_a   1.000
_cell.length_b   1.000
_cell.length_c   1.000
_cell.angle_alpha   90.00
_cell.angle_beta   90.00
_cell.angle_gamma   90.00
#
_symmetry.space_group_name_H-M   'P 1'
#
loop_
_entity.id
_entity.type
_entity.pdbx_description
1 polymer ?
#
loop_
_entity_poly.entity_id
_entity_poly.type
_entity_poly.pdbx_seq_one_letter_code
_entity_poly.pdbx_strand_id
1 'polypeptide(L)'
;MLHVNYDISKHWSVASGIDYTTSGDSVVSGYYQCYGPGASALGVTVTPTYTNHGWFIRNELSYVRLQNFTLGHGFGSNGLAPDQIRDIIESGFWF
;
A
#
# COMPACT_ATOMS: atom_id res chain seq x y z
N MET A 1 1.82 -10.34 -4.78
CA MET A 1 2.29 -8.96 -4.94
C MET A 1 3.17 -8.90 -6.18
N LEU A 2 2.91 -7.94 -7.07
CA LEU A 2 3.72 -7.65 -8.26
C LEU A 2 4.35 -6.28 -8.06
N HIS A 3 5.67 -6.19 -8.22
CA HIS A 3 6.45 -4.96 -8.10
C HIS A 3 7.24 -4.68 -9.38
N VAL A 4 7.31 -3.41 -9.74
CA VAL A 4 8.05 -2.90 -10.90
C VAL A 4 8.88 -1.71 -10.45
N ASN A 5 10.10 -1.60 -10.96
CA ASN A 5 10.94 -0.42 -10.79
C ASN A 5 11.41 0.04 -12.16
N TYR A 6 11.44 1.36 -12.36
CA TYR A 6 11.87 1.97 -13.60
C TYR A 6 12.70 3.23 -13.33
N ASP A 7 13.90 3.28 -13.90
CA ASP A 7 14.76 4.45 -13.89
C ASP A 7 14.38 5.38 -15.06
N ILE A 8 13.74 6.51 -14.73
CA ILE A 8 13.32 7.52 -15.72
C ILE A 8 14.54 8.27 -16.25
N SER A 9 15.50 8.56 -15.38
CA SER A 9 16.74 9.25 -15.70
C SER A 9 17.84 8.86 -14.72
N LYS A 10 19.04 9.44 -14.87
CA LYS A 10 20.16 9.24 -13.94
C LYS A 10 19.84 9.59 -12.47
N HIS A 11 18.84 10.43 -12.24
CA HIS A 11 18.49 10.92 -10.90
C HIS A 11 17.09 10.52 -10.45
N TRP A 12 16.22 10.09 -11.36
CA TRP A 12 14.82 9.79 -11.06
C TRP A 12 14.52 8.33 -11.31
N SER A 13 13.92 7.68 -10.32
CA SER A 13 13.34 6.36 -10.45
C SER A 13 11.93 6.35 -9.89
N VAL A 14 11.12 5.39 -10.33
CA VAL A 14 9.78 5.14 -9.81
C VAL A 14 9.65 3.64 -9.55
N ALA A 15 9.38 3.30 -8.30
CA ALA A 15 8.90 1.97 -7.95
C ALA A 15 7.36 1.98 -7.89
N SER A 16 6.73 0.93 -8.35
CA SER A 16 5.29 0.74 -8.20
C SER A 16 4.96 -0.71 -7.87
N GLY A 17 3.83 -0.89 -7.20
CA GLY A 17 3.39 -2.17 -6.73
C GLY A 17 1.89 -2.33 -6.74
N ILE A 18 1.45 -3.56 -6.96
CA ILE A 18 0.07 -3.97 -6.80
C ILE A 18 0.01 -5.31 -6.08
N ASP A 19 -0.87 -5.39 -5.10
CA ASP A 19 -1.13 -6.61 -4.35
C ASP A 19 -2.64 -6.83 -4.22
N TYR A 20 -3.02 -8.11 -4.21
CA TYR A 20 -4.38 -8.51 -3.95
C TYR A 20 -4.32 -9.65 -2.96
N THR A 21 -5.07 -9.50 -1.87
CA THR A 21 -5.06 -10.48 -0.79
C THR A 21 -6.50 -10.77 -0.38
N THR A 22 -6.82 -12.04 -0.11
CA THR A 22 -8.15 -12.47 0.36
C THR A 22 -8.08 -13.09 1.76
N SER A 23 -9.17 -12.95 2.51
CA SER A 23 -9.37 -13.60 3.81
C SER A 23 -10.13 -14.91 3.63
N GLY A 24 -9.92 -15.86 4.54
CA GLY A 24 -10.74 -17.08 4.56
C GLY A 24 -12.22 -16.78 4.87
N ASP A 25 -13.11 -17.66 4.39
CA ASP A 25 -14.57 -17.46 4.42
C ASP A 25 -15.24 -17.75 5.78
N SER A 26 -14.53 -18.34 6.75
CA SER A 26 -15.14 -18.83 7.99
C SER A 26 -14.24 -18.51 9.15
N VAL A 27 -14.76 -18.11 10.32
CA VAL A 27 -14.05 -17.70 11.57
C VAL A 27 -13.16 -18.78 12.20
N VAL A 28 -13.22 -20.00 11.68
CA VAL A 28 -12.51 -21.19 12.20
C VAL A 28 -11.21 -21.51 11.43
N SER A 29 -10.99 -20.98 10.22
CA SER A 29 -9.88 -21.37 9.34
C SER A 29 -8.56 -20.61 9.51
N GLY A 30 -8.40 -19.78 10.55
CA GLY A 30 -7.09 -19.36 11.05
C GLY A 30 -6.31 -18.32 10.22
N TYR A 31 -6.83 -17.84 9.09
CA TYR A 31 -6.23 -16.73 8.33
C TYR A 31 -7.29 -15.68 7.97
N TYR A 32 -7.57 -14.78 8.92
CA TYR A 32 -8.26 -13.51 8.62
C TYR A 32 -7.22 -12.45 8.39
N GLN A 33 -7.37 -11.69 7.31
CA GLN A 33 -6.87 -10.33 7.34
C GLN A 33 -7.75 -9.53 8.30
N CYS A 34 -7.22 -8.45 8.85
CA CYS A 34 -7.87 -7.60 9.86
C CYS A 34 -9.26 -7.03 9.47
N TYR A 35 -9.76 -7.31 8.26
CA TYR A 35 -10.99 -6.80 7.65
C TYR A 35 -12.19 -7.77 7.71
N GLY A 36 -12.01 -8.97 8.29
CA GLY A 36 -13.08 -9.95 8.56
C GLY A 36 -13.21 -11.09 7.52
N PRO A 37 -14.07 -12.08 7.78
CA PRO A 37 -14.23 -13.26 6.92
C PRO A 37 -14.72 -12.91 5.52
N GLY A 38 -14.15 -13.54 4.49
CA GLY A 38 -14.51 -13.33 3.08
C GLY A 38 -14.06 -11.97 2.49
N ALA A 39 -13.39 -11.13 3.29
CA ALA A 39 -12.89 -9.84 2.83
C ALA A 39 -11.73 -9.99 1.84
N SER A 40 -11.61 -9.03 0.92
CA SER A 40 -10.42 -8.88 0.09
C SER A 40 -9.92 -7.45 0.08
N ALA A 41 -8.63 -7.29 -0.18
CA ALA A 41 -7.96 -6.01 -0.26
C ALA A 41 -7.14 -5.94 -1.54
N LEU A 42 -7.31 -4.83 -2.27
CA LEU A 42 -6.45 -4.43 -3.38
C LEU A 42 -5.56 -3.28 -2.90
N GLY A 43 -4.26 -3.48 -2.88
CA GLY A 43 -3.25 -2.47 -2.59
C GLY A 43 -2.56 -2.00 -3.86
N VAL A 44 -2.33 -0.69 -3.97
CA VAL A 44 -1.54 -0.05 -5.02
C VAL A 44 -0.56 0.92 -4.36
N THR A 45 0.71 0.83 -4.73
CA THR A 45 1.77 1.70 -4.21
C THR A 45 2.56 2.32 -5.35
N VAL A 46 2.93 3.59 -5.21
CA VAL A 46 3.82 4.30 -6.14
C VAL A 46 4.82 5.11 -5.35
N THR A 47 6.09 4.97 -5.70
CA THR A 47 7.21 5.56 -4.98
C THR A 47 8.18 6.27 -5.93
N PRO A 48 7.89 7.52 -6.37
CA PRO A 48 8.88 8.35 -7.02
C PRO A 48 10.05 8.66 -6.07
N THR A 49 11.26 8.50 -6.58
CA THR A 49 12.50 8.78 -5.86
C THR A 49 13.41 9.64 -6.73
N TYR A 50 13.94 10.71 -6.13
CA TYR A 50 15.02 11.51 -6.68
C TYR A 50 16.28 11.32 -5.85
N THR A 51 17.41 11.10 -6.51
CA THR A 51 18.73 11.01 -5.87
C THR A 51 19.75 11.86 -6.58
N ASN A 52 20.57 12.60 -5.84
CA ASN A 52 21.61 13.44 -6.39
C ASN A 52 22.75 13.67 -5.39
N HIS A 53 23.99 13.32 -5.77
CA HIS A 53 25.20 13.54 -4.96
C HIS A 53 25.05 13.14 -3.47
N GLY A 54 24.49 11.96 -3.20
CA GLY A 54 24.27 11.45 -1.84
C GLY A 54 22.99 11.94 -1.17
N TRP A 55 22.35 13.01 -1.65
CA TRP A 55 21.03 13.43 -1.19
C TRP A 55 19.92 12.64 -1.88
N PHE A 56 18.81 12.41 -1.18
CA PHE A 56 17.59 11.85 -1.76
C PHE A 56 16.31 12.50 -1.23
N ILE A 57 15.26 12.40 -2.03
CA ILE A 57 13.87 12.56 -1.61
C ILE A 57 13.04 11.45 -2.26
N ARG A 58 12.20 10.78 -1.48
CA ARG A 58 11.19 9.84 -1.97
C ARG A 58 9.83 10.22 -1.44
N ASN A 59 8.82 9.99 -2.25
CA ASN A 59 7.43 10.09 -1.84
C ASN A 59 6.79 8.73 -2.05
N GLU A 60 6.16 8.16 -1.04
CA GLU A 60 5.45 6.89 -1.10
C GLU A 60 3.96 7.13 -0.95
N LEU A 61 3.24 6.97 -2.06
CA LEU A 61 1.80 7.04 -2.13
C LEU A 61 1.23 5.62 -2.15
N SER A 62 0.32 5.32 -1.24
CA SER A 62 -0.36 4.02 -1.15
C SER A 62 -1.86 4.20 -1.13
N TYR A 63 -2.58 3.37 -1.89
CA TYR A 63 -4.03 3.27 -1.91
C TYR A 63 -4.44 1.82 -1.63
N VAL A 64 -5.39 1.64 -0.72
CA VAL A 64 -5.97 0.33 -0.42
C VAL A 64 -7.48 0.41 -0.57
N ARG A 65 -8.05 -0.56 -1.29
CA ARG A 65 -9.49 -0.76 -1.41
C ARG A 65 -9.91 -2.12 -0.88
N LEU A 66 -10.85 -2.12 0.04
CA LEU A 66 -11.48 -3.31 0.59
C LEU A 66 -12.74 -3.70 -0.21
N GLN A 67 -12.99 -5.00 -0.30
CA GLN A 67 -14.24 -5.57 -0.78
C GLN A 67 -14.72 -6.63 0.21
N ASN A 68 -16.05 -6.77 0.37
CA ASN A 68 -16.67 -7.76 1.26
C ASN A 68 -16.14 -7.74 2.71
N PHE A 69 -15.68 -6.58 3.19
CA PHE A 69 -15.18 -6.43 4.55
C PHE A 69 -16.32 -6.39 5.56
N THR A 70 -16.04 -6.80 6.79
CA THR A 70 -17.01 -6.71 7.90
C THR A 70 -17.16 -5.25 8.32
N LEU A 71 -18.41 -4.76 8.39
CA LEU A 71 -18.68 -3.39 8.82
C LEU A 71 -18.14 -3.16 10.25
N GLY A 72 -17.38 -2.09 10.43
CA GLY A 72 -16.66 -1.80 11.68
C GLY A 72 -15.20 -2.26 11.67
N HIS A 73 -14.78 -3.07 10.69
CA HIS A 73 -13.40 -3.55 10.54
C HIS A 73 -12.67 -2.89 9.35
N GLY A 74 -13.33 -2.02 8.59
CA GLY A 74 -12.73 -1.27 7.48
C GLY A 74 -11.93 -0.06 7.95
N PHE A 75 -11.71 0.89 7.06
CA PHE A 75 -10.98 2.12 7.37
C PHE A 75 -11.87 3.22 7.96
N GLY A 76 -11.23 4.31 8.39
CA GLY A 76 -11.88 5.47 9.00
C GLY A 76 -12.28 5.24 10.46
N SER A 77 -12.71 6.30 11.14
CA SER A 77 -13.02 6.28 12.59
C SER A 77 -14.08 5.25 12.97
N ASN A 78 -15.01 4.95 12.05
CA ASN A 78 -16.13 4.06 12.29
C ASN A 78 -15.92 2.68 11.64
N GLY A 79 -14.79 2.44 10.97
CA GLY A 79 -14.49 1.18 10.29
C GLY A 79 -15.42 0.84 9.11
N LEU A 80 -16.00 1.86 8.47
CA LEU A 80 -16.96 1.71 7.37
C LEU A 80 -16.40 2.17 6.01
N ALA A 81 -15.22 2.80 5.99
CA ALA A 81 -14.64 3.26 4.73
C ALA A 81 -13.96 2.09 4.02
N PRO A 82 -14.30 1.82 2.75
CA PRO A 82 -13.62 0.77 1.97
C PRO A 82 -12.24 1.21 1.49
N ASP A 83 -11.95 2.52 1.49
CA ASP A 83 -10.78 3.10 0.87
C ASP A 83 -9.87 3.77 1.92
N GLN A 84 -8.56 3.60 1.78
CA GLN A 84 -7.55 4.36 2.51
C GLN A 84 -6.46 4.83 1.56
N ILE A 85 -6.14 6.13 1.63
CA ILE A 85 -4.98 6.72 0.98
C ILE A 85 -3.96 7.06 2.07
N ARG A 86 -2.68 6.78 1.81
CA ARG A 86 -1.56 7.13 2.66
C ARG A 86 -0.47 7.77 1.82
N ASP A 87 0.13 8.80 2.38
CA ASP A 87 1.25 9.50 1.77
C ASP A 87 2.38 9.67 2.79
N ILE A 88 3.61 9.38 2.37
CA ILE A 88 4.81 9.58 3.18
C ILE A 88 5.85 10.28 2.31
N ILE A 89 6.47 11.33 2.84
CA ILE A 89 7.61 11.99 2.22
C ILE A 89 8.82 11.78 3.12
N GLU A 90 9.89 11.28 2.55
CA GLU A 90 11.16 11.06 3.22
C GLU A 90 12.27 11.74 2.41
N SER A 91 13.18 12.42 3.11
CA SER A 91 14.37 12.99 2.50
C SER A 91 15.55 12.87 3.46
N GLY A 92 16.74 12.70 2.91
CA GLY A 92 17.95 12.53 3.70
C GLY A 92 19.22 12.50 2.85
N PHE A 93 20.31 12.14 3.50
CA PHE A 93 21.61 11.96 2.86
C PHE A 93 22.13 10.54 3.17
N TRP A 94 22.68 9.89 2.15
CA TRP A 94 23.47 8.67 2.27
C TRP A 94 24.95 9.06 2.38
N PHE A 95 25.69 8.43 3.29
CA PHE A 95 27.10 8.68 3.57
C PHE A 95 27.96 7.44 3.36
#